data_AF-A0A271M3U2-F1
#
_entry.id   AF-A0A271M3U2-F1
#
_cell.length_a   1.000
_cell.length_b   1.000
_cell.length_c   1.000
_cell.angle_alpha   90.00
_cell.angle_beta   90.00
_cell.angle_gamma   90.00
#
_symmetry.space_group_name_H-M   'P 1'
#
loop_
_entity.id
_entity.type
_entity.pdbx_description
1 polymer ?
#
loop_
_entity_poly.entity_id
_entity_poly.type
_entity_poly.pdbx_seq_one_letter_code
_entity_poly.pdbx_strand_id
1 'polypeptide(L)'
;MMIYMASTIEQEEKIIELVQQIKEQILPRFFSDEELEHMNEQGILHITDKHIESFHLLRDAFKVIASLQTIIAILEVREPSQLSSCYEDMFQRNVETLKEFDIHFPYLLSQFHKKKDAMFNMVYVTPVNKFLV
;
A
#
# COMPACT_ATOMS: atom_id res chain seq x y z
N MET A 1 -23.57 8.92 21.98
CA MET A 1 -22.13 8.64 21.81
C MET A 1 -21.96 7.60 20.71
N MET A 2 -22.23 7.98 19.45
CA MET A 2 -22.19 7.08 18.28
C MET A 2 -21.15 7.55 17.25
N ILE A 3 -20.97 8.87 17.12
CA ILE A 3 -20.09 9.51 16.13
C ILE A 3 -18.62 9.11 16.32
N TYR A 4 -18.14 9.01 17.56
CA TYR A 4 -16.74 8.60 17.84
C TYR A 4 -16.47 7.16 17.38
N MET A 5 -17.38 6.21 17.66
CA MET A 5 -17.20 4.83 17.22
C MET A 5 -17.31 4.67 15.71
N ALA A 6 -18.25 5.39 15.08
CA ALA A 6 -18.35 5.40 13.61
C ALA A 6 -17.08 5.96 12.95
N SER A 7 -16.52 7.05 13.49
CA SER A 7 -15.27 7.63 12.98
C SER A 7 -14.07 6.71 13.14
N THR A 8 -13.99 5.90 14.20
CA THR A 8 -12.91 4.94 14.41
C THR A 8 -13.00 3.77 13.43
N ILE A 9 -14.21 3.26 13.16
CA ILE A 9 -14.44 2.21 12.16
C ILE A 9 -14.06 2.70 10.75
N GLU A 10 -14.50 3.89 10.35
CA GLU A 10 -14.16 4.45 9.03
C GLU A 10 -12.64 4.62 8.85
N GLN A 11 -11.92 4.95 9.92
CA GLN A 11 -10.47 5.07 9.89
C GLN A 11 -9.76 3.72 9.75
N GLU A 12 -10.21 2.71 10.50
CA GLU A 12 -9.71 1.34 10.40
C GLU A 12 -9.91 0.78 8.99
N GLU A 13 -11.13 0.92 8.46
CA GLU A 13 -11.46 0.55 7.08
C GLU A 13 -10.55 1.26 6.08
N LYS A 14 -10.30 2.56 6.28
CA LYS A 14 -9.43 3.32 5.39
C LYS A 14 -7.98 2.84 5.42
N ILE A 15 -7.45 2.50 6.59
CA ILE A 15 -6.09 1.96 6.73
C ILE A 15 -5.99 0.62 5.99
N ILE A 16 -6.97 -0.27 6.18
CA ILE A 16 -7.04 -1.57 5.49
C ILE A 16 -7.09 -1.38 3.97
N GLU A 17 -7.95 -0.48 3.48
CA GLU A 17 -8.07 -0.15 2.05
C GLU A 17 -6.73 0.32 1.45
N LEU A 18 -6.04 1.24 2.12
CA LEU A 18 -4.76 1.78 1.64
C LEU A 18 -3.65 0.73 1.66
N VAL A 19 -3.62 -0.12 2.69
CA VAL A 19 -2.70 -1.26 2.75
C VAL A 19 -2.95 -2.24 1.61
N GLN A 20 -4.22 -2.59 1.35
CA GLN A 20 -4.60 -3.45 0.22
C GLN A 20 -4.22 -2.81 -1.11
N GLN A 21 -4.44 -1.50 -1.28
CA GLN A 21 -4.01 -0.78 -2.47
C GLN A 21 -2.50 -0.92 -2.71
N ILE A 22 -1.67 -0.75 -1.66
CA ILE A 22 -0.23 -0.93 -1.79
C ILE A 22 0.09 -2.37 -2.19
N LYS A 23 -0.47 -3.36 -1.47
CA LYS A 23 -0.17 -4.79 -1.69
C LYS A 23 -0.62 -5.32 -3.04
N GLU A 24 -1.82 -4.97 -3.47
CA GLU A 24 -2.47 -5.61 -4.63
C GLU A 24 -2.35 -4.79 -5.91
N GLN A 25 -2.13 -3.48 -5.80
CA GLN A 25 -2.10 -2.60 -6.98
C GLN A 25 -0.72 -1.99 -7.23
N ILE A 26 0.04 -1.66 -6.17
CA ILE A 26 1.31 -0.95 -6.31
C ILE A 26 2.48 -1.92 -6.37
N LEU A 27 2.67 -2.75 -5.33
CA LEU A 27 3.81 -3.68 -5.26
C LEU A 27 3.94 -4.62 -6.47
N PRO A 28 2.86 -5.18 -7.06
CA PRO A 28 2.96 -6.04 -8.24
C PRO A 28 3.50 -5.33 -9.48
N ARG A 29 3.48 -4.00 -9.50
CA ARG A 29 4.11 -3.21 -10.56
C ARG A 29 5.63 -3.17 -10.44
N PHE A 30 6.20 -3.56 -9.31
CA PHE A 30 7.65 -3.48 -9.05
C PHE A 30 8.28 -4.85 -8.82
N PHE A 31 7.59 -5.76 -8.14
CA PHE A 31 8.12 -7.06 -7.70
C PHE A 31 7.49 -8.23 -8.47
N SER A 32 8.19 -9.36 -8.58
CA SER A 32 7.69 -10.62 -9.14
C SER A 32 6.69 -11.30 -8.20
N ASP A 33 5.91 -12.25 -8.71
CA ASP A 33 4.95 -13.00 -7.89
C ASP A 33 5.66 -13.78 -6.77
N GLU A 34 6.84 -14.33 -7.03
CA GLU A 34 7.68 -15.01 -6.03
C GLU A 34 8.15 -14.05 -4.93
N GLU A 35 8.58 -12.84 -5.30
CA GLU A 35 8.95 -11.80 -4.33
C GLU A 35 7.74 -11.38 -3.50
N LEU A 36 6.57 -11.19 -4.12
CA LEU A 36 5.33 -10.81 -3.44
C LEU A 36 4.84 -11.90 -2.47
N GLU A 37 4.96 -13.17 -2.83
CA GLU A 37 4.63 -14.29 -1.95
C GLU A 37 5.54 -14.26 -0.72
N HIS A 38 6.85 -14.10 -0.91
CA HIS A 38 7.80 -13.98 0.19
C HIS A 38 7.53 -12.76 1.09
N MET A 39 7.15 -11.63 0.50
CA MET A 39 6.73 -10.43 1.25
C MET A 39 5.50 -10.72 2.12
N ASN A 40 4.54 -11.47 1.60
CA ASN A 40 3.34 -11.83 2.34
C ASN A 40 3.67 -12.77 3.51
N GLU A 41 4.56 -13.75 3.32
CA GLU A 41 5.06 -14.63 4.37
C GLU A 41 5.79 -13.87 5.49
N GLN A 42 6.56 -12.83 5.14
CA GLN A 42 7.24 -11.96 6.09
C GLN A 42 6.29 -10.99 6.83
N GLY A 43 5.00 -10.98 6.50
CA GLY A 43 4.02 -10.08 7.11
C GLY A 43 4.20 -8.62 6.69
N ILE A 44 4.74 -8.36 5.50
CA ILE A 44 4.85 -7.00 4.97
C ILE A 44 3.45 -6.38 4.86
N LEU A 45 3.31 -5.19 5.46
CA LEU A 45 2.06 -4.43 5.52
C LEU A 45 0.88 -5.25 6.09
N HIS A 46 1.13 -6.15 7.05
CA HIS A 46 0.07 -6.91 7.70
C HIS A 46 -0.58 -6.08 8.81
N ILE A 47 -1.88 -5.82 8.68
CA ILE A 47 -2.71 -5.21 9.73
C ILE A 47 -3.37 -6.33 10.55
N THR A 48 -3.35 -6.19 11.88
CA THR A 48 -3.88 -7.16 12.84
C THR A 48 -4.84 -6.46 13.77
N ASP A 49 -5.68 -7.20 14.49
CA ASP A 49 -6.61 -6.62 15.46
C ASP A 49 -5.89 -5.78 16.54
N LYS A 50 -4.63 -6.14 16.87
CA LYS A 50 -3.80 -5.35 17.79
C LYS A 50 -3.39 -3.98 17.24
N HIS A 51 -3.17 -3.89 15.93
CA HIS A 51 -2.93 -2.61 15.27
C HIS A 51 -4.20 -1.76 15.29
N ILE A 52 -5.35 -2.38 15.04
CA ILE A 52 -6.66 -1.72 15.13
C ILE A 52 -6.90 -1.16 16.54
N GLU A 53 -6.59 -1.94 17.57
CA GLU A 53 -6.63 -1.47 18.96
C GLU A 53 -5.63 -0.33 19.24
N SER A 54 -4.48 -0.23 18.54
CA SER A 54 -3.57 0.90 18.75
C SER A 54 -4.09 2.20 18.11
N PHE A 55 -5.06 2.13 17.18
CA PHE A 55 -5.66 3.27 16.49
C PHE A 55 -6.80 3.94 17.25
N HIS A 56 -7.07 3.57 18.50
CA HIS A 56 -8.13 4.16 19.33
C HIS A 56 -8.08 5.69 19.46
N LEU A 57 -6.92 6.32 19.20
CA LEU A 57 -6.78 7.77 19.10
C LEU A 57 -6.88 8.22 17.64
N LEU A 58 -7.91 9.02 17.35
CA LEU A 58 -8.18 9.62 16.03
C LEU A 58 -6.92 10.18 15.35
N ARG A 59 -6.06 10.87 16.11
CA ARG A 59 -4.81 11.47 15.64
C ARG A 59 -3.84 10.42 15.10
N ASP A 60 -3.75 9.27 15.75
CA ASP A 60 -2.77 8.25 15.45
C ASP A 60 -3.21 7.46 14.21
N ALA A 61 -4.51 7.18 14.08
CA ALA A 61 -5.10 6.70 12.82
C ALA A 61 -4.84 7.66 11.64
N PHE A 62 -5.04 8.97 11.83
CA PHE A 62 -4.76 9.97 10.79
C PHE A 62 -3.28 10.01 10.39
N LYS A 63 -2.35 9.83 11.32
CA LYS A 63 -0.92 9.73 11.00
C LYS A 63 -0.64 8.54 10.09
N VAL A 64 -1.16 7.37 10.42
CA VAL A 64 -1.00 6.15 9.61
C VAL A 64 -1.60 6.33 8.22
N ILE A 65 -2.83 6.87 8.13
CA ILE A 65 -3.50 7.15 6.85
C ILE A 65 -2.64 8.11 5.99
N ALA A 66 -2.20 9.23 6.57
CA ALA A 66 -1.38 10.20 5.86
C ALA A 66 -0.05 9.60 5.37
N SER A 67 0.57 8.75 6.18
CA SER A 67 1.79 8.04 5.80
C SER A 67 1.58 7.06 4.66
N LEU A 68 0.53 6.24 4.72
CA LEU A 68 0.18 5.32 3.64
C LEU A 68 -0.14 6.07 2.34
N GLN A 69 -0.95 7.14 2.41
CA GLN A 69 -1.28 7.96 1.24
C GLN A 69 -0.05 8.63 0.63
N THR A 70 0.87 9.11 1.45
CA THR A 70 2.11 9.72 0.96
C THR A 70 2.98 8.69 0.26
N ILE A 71 3.14 7.51 0.85
CA ILE A 71 3.86 6.38 0.24
C ILE A 71 3.22 6.03 -1.11
N ILE A 72 1.89 5.88 -1.16
CA ILE A 72 1.15 5.61 -2.39
C ILE A 72 1.43 6.68 -3.44
N ALA A 73 1.34 7.97 -3.08
CA ALA A 73 1.54 9.07 -4.02
C ALA A 73 2.96 9.09 -4.60
N ILE A 74 3.98 8.81 -3.79
CA ILE A 74 5.38 8.71 -4.23
C ILE A 74 5.56 7.52 -5.19
N LEU A 75 5.04 6.35 -4.81
CA LEU A 75 5.16 5.12 -5.60
C LEU A 75 4.30 5.13 -6.88
N GLU A 76 3.34 6.05 -6.98
CA GLU A 76 2.54 6.21 -8.19
C GLU A 76 3.27 6.89 -9.36
N VAL A 77 4.43 7.51 -9.10
CA VAL A 77 5.30 8.02 -10.17
C VAL A 77 5.84 6.87 -11.02
N ARG A 78 6.16 7.13 -12.30
CA ARG A 78 6.63 6.09 -13.24
C ARG A 78 7.94 5.45 -12.78
N GLU A 79 8.87 6.27 -12.28
CA GLU A 79 10.19 5.83 -11.82
C GLU A 79 10.51 6.46 -10.44
N PRO A 80 9.93 5.93 -9.33
CA PRO A 80 10.07 6.53 -8.00
C PRO A 80 11.52 6.66 -7.53
N SER A 81 12.39 5.70 -7.87
CA SER A 81 13.82 5.74 -7.53
C SER A 81 14.60 6.92 -8.12
N GLN A 82 14.05 7.64 -9.11
CA GLN A 82 14.68 8.83 -9.71
C GLN A 82 14.19 10.15 -9.10
N LEU A 83 13.26 10.10 -8.15
CA LEU A 83 12.83 11.30 -7.45
C LEU A 83 13.99 11.90 -6.65
N SER A 84 13.92 13.21 -6.40
CA SER A 84 14.95 13.91 -5.63
C SER A 84 15.03 13.38 -4.20
N SER A 85 16.17 13.63 -3.54
CA SER A 85 16.40 13.21 -2.14
C SER A 85 15.32 13.69 -1.17
N CYS A 86 14.64 14.80 -1.46
CA CYS A 86 13.51 15.28 -0.66
C CYS A 86 12.36 14.25 -0.58
N TYR A 87 12.07 13.57 -1.69
CA TYR A 87 11.05 12.52 -1.73
C TYR A 87 11.53 11.22 -1.07
N GLU A 88 12.84 10.93 -1.15
CA GLU A 88 13.44 9.80 -0.43
C GLU A 88 13.32 10.00 1.09
N ASP A 89 13.69 11.18 1.60
CA ASP A 89 13.53 11.54 3.00
C ASP A 89 12.06 11.48 3.43
N MET A 90 11.14 11.97 2.59
CA MET A 90 9.71 11.93 2.87
C MET A 90 9.19 10.48 2.90
N PHE A 91 9.61 9.64 1.96
CA PHE A 91 9.26 8.23 1.94
C PHE A 91 9.75 7.54 3.23
N GLN A 92 11.03 7.72 3.56
CA GLN A 92 11.65 7.11 4.74
C GLN A 92 10.98 7.53 6.05
N ARG A 93 10.65 8.82 6.21
CA ARG A 93 9.92 9.31 7.40
C ARG A 93 8.55 8.66 7.54
N ASN A 94 7.85 8.42 6.43
CA ASN A 94 6.56 7.75 6.46
C ASN A 94 6.69 6.25 6.73
N VAL A 95 7.74 5.59 6.23
CA VAL A 95 8.08 4.21 6.61
C VAL A 95 8.36 4.11 8.11
N GLU A 96 9.13 5.05 8.67
CA GLU A 96 9.41 5.11 10.11
C GLU A 96 8.15 5.33 10.93
N THR A 97 7.26 6.21 10.45
CA THR A 97 5.95 6.43 11.09
C THR A 97 5.14 5.12 11.12
N LEU A 98 5.07 4.36 10.02
CA LEU A 98 4.38 3.06 10.01
C LEU A 98 4.98 2.08 11.01
N LYS A 99 6.32 2.08 11.14
CA LYS A 99 7.03 1.23 12.09
C LYS A 99 6.70 1.56 13.55
N GLU A 100 6.42 2.82 13.90
CA GLU A 100 5.96 3.20 15.25
C GLU A 100 4.64 2.52 15.64
N PHE A 101 3.85 2.08 14.65
CA PHE A 101 2.59 1.36 14.84
C PHE A 101 2.71 -0.14 14.55
N ASP A 102 3.94 -0.68 14.56
CA ASP A 102 4.27 -2.08 14.23
C ASP A 102 3.87 -2.52 12.80
N ILE A 103 3.58 -1.56 11.91
CA ILE A 103 3.30 -1.83 10.50
C ILE A 103 4.64 -1.96 9.75
N HIS A 104 4.99 -3.18 9.37
CA HIS A 104 6.27 -3.46 8.75
C HIS A 104 6.28 -3.14 7.25
N PHE A 105 7.12 -2.19 6.83
CA PHE A 105 7.38 -1.88 5.41
C PHE A 105 8.86 -1.54 5.18
N PRO A 106 9.76 -2.53 5.23
CA PRO A 106 11.22 -2.34 5.32
C PRO A 106 11.87 -2.10 3.95
N TYR A 107 11.26 -1.24 3.13
CA TYR A 107 11.77 -0.93 1.80
C TYR A 107 12.33 0.48 1.74
N LEU A 108 13.34 0.66 0.90
CA LEU A 108 13.89 1.96 0.52
C LEU A 108 13.28 2.41 -0.81
N LEU A 109 13.13 3.72 -1.00
CA LEU A 109 12.61 4.27 -2.26
C LEU A 109 13.44 3.82 -3.48
N SER A 110 14.74 3.63 -3.29
CA SER A 110 15.67 3.16 -4.32
C SER A 110 15.34 1.76 -4.86
N GLN A 111 14.60 0.93 -4.11
CA GLN A 111 14.16 -0.40 -4.57
C GLN A 111 12.99 -0.32 -5.57
N PHE A 112 12.33 0.84 -5.69
CA PHE A 112 11.20 1.06 -6.60
C PHE A 112 11.68 1.72 -7.89
N HIS A 113 12.27 0.91 -8.77
CA HIS A 113 12.88 1.39 -10.02
C HIS A 113 11.84 1.82 -11.06
N LYS A 114 11.59 0.97 -12.06
CA LYS A 114 10.64 1.25 -13.13
C LYS A 114 9.46 0.30 -12.98
N LYS A 115 8.25 0.85 -12.97
CA LYS A 115 7.03 0.04 -13.01
C LYS A 115 7.07 -0.88 -14.22
N LYS A 116 6.78 -2.17 -14.03
CA LYS A 116 6.50 -3.13 -15.10
C LYS A 116 5.41 -2.54 -15.99
N ASP A 117 5.68 -2.44 -17.29
CA ASP A 117 4.70 -1.91 -18.23
C ASP A 117 3.44 -2.81 -18.18
N ALA A 118 2.28 -2.22 -17.92
CA ALA A 118 1.00 -2.92 -17.78
C ALA A 118 0.55 -3.67 -19.07
N MET A 119 1.35 -3.62 -20.14
CA MET A 119 1.05 -4.29 -21.42
C MET A 119 1.16 -5.82 -21.38
N PHE A 120 1.69 -6.45 -20.32
CA PHE A 120 1.92 -7.90 -20.29
C PHE A 120 0.88 -8.76 -19.54
N ASN A 121 -0.17 -8.18 -18.94
CA ASN A 121 -1.21 -8.96 -18.25
C ASN A 121 -2.54 -9.09 -19.02
N MET A 122 -2.60 -8.75 -20.32
CA MET A 122 -3.73 -9.15 -21.18
C MET A 122 -3.57 -10.61 -21.66
N VAL A 123 -3.54 -11.55 -20.72
CA VAL A 123 -3.67 -12.98 -21.01
C VAL A 123 -5.17 -13.29 -21.10
N TYR A 124 -5.68 -13.27 -22.35
CA TYR A 124 -6.96 -13.80 -22.84
C TYR A 124 -8.27 -13.35 -22.14
N VAL A 125 -8.81 -12.20 -22.54
CA VAL A 125 -10.27 -12.05 -22.64
C VAL A 125 -10.68 -12.53 -24.03
N THR A 126 -11.02 -13.81 -24.18
CA THR A 126 -11.74 -14.26 -25.39
C THR A 126 -13.15 -13.68 -25.33
N PRO A 127 -13.60 -12.88 -26.32
CA PRO A 127 -14.99 -12.45 -26.35
C PRO A 127 -15.88 -13.67 -26.64
N VAL A 128 -16.72 -14.05 -25.67
CA VAL A 128 -17.83 -15.01 -25.85
C VAL A 128 -18.95 -14.31 -26.61
N ASN A 129 -18.72 -13.99 -27.87
CA ASN A 129 -19.77 -13.60 -28.81
C ASN A 129 -19.76 -14.59 -29.97
N LYS A 130 -20.26 -15.80 -29.71
CA LYS A 130 -20.76 -16.65 -30.80
C LYS A 130 -22.16 -16.16 -31.12
N PHE A 131 -22.29 -15.49 -32.26
CA PHE A 131 -23.57 -15.21 -32.89
C PHE A 131 -24.36 -16.52 -33.00
N LEU A 132 -25.58 -16.54 -32.46
CA LEU A 132 -26.58 -17.55 -32.78
C LEU A 132 -27.08 -17.24 -34.19
N VAL A 133 -26.81 -18.13 -35.14
CA VAL A 133 -27.50 -18.21 -36.43
C VAL A 133 -28.20 -19.55 -36.47
#